data_AF-A0A2N7B331-F1
#
_entry.id   AF-A0A2N7B331-F1
#
_cell.length_a   1.000
_cell.length_b   1.000
_cell.length_c   1.000
_cell.angle_alpha   90.00
_cell.angle_beta   90.00
_cell.angle_gamma   90.00
#
_symmetry.space_group_name_H-M   'P 1'
#
loop_
_entity.id
_entity.type
_entity.pdbx_description
1 polymer ?
#
loop_
_entity_poly.entity_id
_entity_poly.type
_entity_poly.pdbx_seq_one_letter_code
_entity_poly.pdbx_strand_id
1 'polypeptide(L)' 'VLLEKVIKLESQAESIRVFNYPLIALQEAIANCIFHRDYQVREPIKVFIHPDKIILFNSGGLIGL' A
#
# COMPACT_ATOMS: atom_id res chain seq x y z
N VAL A 1 4.68 -8.73 -7.74
CA VAL A 1 3.54 -9.01 -8.60
C VAL A 1 2.47 -8.97 -7.57
N LEU A 2 1.49 -8.09 -7.72
CA LEU A 2 0.35 -8.17 -6.82
C LEU A 2 -0.32 -9.51 -7.12
N LEU A 3 -0.23 -10.44 -6.17
CA LEU A 3 -0.74 -11.80 -6.32
C LEU A 3 -2.02 -11.89 -5.52
N GLU A 4 -3.12 -12.18 -6.22
CA GLU A 4 -4.39 -12.54 -5.61
C GLU A 4 -4.49 -14.07 -5.58
N LYS A 5 -4.71 -14.62 -4.39
CA LYS A 5 -5.09 -16.02 -4.19
C LYS A 5 -6.57 -16.07 -3.89
N VAL A 6 -7.34 -16.67 -4.80
CA VAL A 6 -8.76 -16.95 -4.60
C VAL A 6 -8.90 -18.37 -4.06
N ILE A 7 -9.48 -18.50 -2.87
CA ILE A 7 -9.75 -19.78 -2.20
C ILE A 7 -11.28 -19.95 -2.14
N LYS A 8 -11.80 -20.99 -2.80
CA LYS A 8 -13.19 -21.40 -2.66
C LYS A 8 -13.27 -22.50 -1.60
N LEU A 9 -14.02 -22.26 -0.53
CA LEU A 9 -14.31 -23.27 0.48
C LEU A 9 -15.65 -23.93 0.15
N GLU A 10 -15.72 -25.26 0.18
CA GLU A 10 -16.97 -25.98 -0.10
C GLU A 10 -18.09 -25.64 0.90
N SER A 11 -17.73 -25.21 2.10
CA SER A 11 -18.67 -24.84 3.16
C SER A 11 -19.23 -23.42 3.07
N GLN A 12 -18.77 -22.59 2.11
CA GLN A 12 -19.18 -21.20 2.00
C GLN A 12 -19.34 -20.78 0.53
N ALA A 13 -20.43 -20.08 0.22
CA ALA A 13 -20.68 -19.58 -1.14
C ALA A 13 -19.68 -18.48 -1.55
N GLU A 14 -19.15 -17.74 -0.58
CA GLU A 14 -18.19 -16.67 -0.81
C GLU A 14 -16.75 -17.19 -0.93
N SER A 15 -16.02 -16.67 -1.92
CA SER A 15 -14.60 -16.96 -2.10
C SER A 15 -13.75 -16.07 -1.19
N ILE A 16 -12.80 -16.66 -0.46
CA ILE A 16 -11.77 -15.92 0.29
C ILE A 16 -10.74 -15.41 -0.71
N ARG A 17 -10.47 -14.10 -0.69
CA ARG A 17 -9.46 -13.45 -1.53
C ARG A 17 -8.32 -12.98 -0.65
N VAL A 18 -7.10 -13.46 -0.93
CA VAL A 18 -5.90 -13.09 -0.18
C VAL A 18 -4.92 -12.43 -1.12
N PHE A 19 -4.47 -11.22 -0.77
CA PHE A 19 -3.40 -10.55 -1.48
C PHE A 19 -2.06 -10.83 -0.78
N ASN A 20 -0.96 -10.86 -1.54
CA ASN A 20 0.38 -11.01 -0.97
C ASN A 20 0.87 -9.80 -0.15
N TYR A 21 0.12 -8.70 -0.15
CA TYR A 21 0.30 -7.57 0.75
C TYR A 21 -0.95 -7.40 1.64
N PRO A 22 -0.79 -7.32 2.97
CA PRO A 22 -1.92 -7.03 3.85
C PRO A 22 -2.52 -5.67 3.51
N LEU A 23 -3.84 -5.64 3.22
CA LEU A 23 -4.54 -4.41 2.85
C LEU A 23 -4.36 -3.31 3.91
N ILE A 24 -4.46 -3.68 5.20
CA ILE A 24 -4.30 -2.76 6.33
C ILE A 24 -2.90 -2.12 6.32
N ALA A 25 -1.85 -2.91 6.12
CA ALA A 25 -0.48 -2.38 6.09
C ALA A 25 -0.29 -1.38 4.92
N LEU A 26 -0.90 -1.66 3.77
CA LEU A 26 -0.85 -0.74 2.63
C LEU A 26 -1.64 0.55 2.90
N GLN A 27 -2.81 0.45 3.52
CA GLN A 27 -3.62 1.61 3.92
C GLN A 27 -2.86 2.51 4.89
N GLU A 28 -2.27 1.95 5.94
CA GLU A 28 -1.46 2.70 6.91
C GLU A 28 -0.25 3.36 6.25
N ALA A 29 0.46 2.65 5.36
CA ALA A 29 1.62 3.21 4.68
C ALA A 29 1.24 4.37 3.74
N ILE A 30 0.09 4.29 3.05
CA ILE A 30 -0.46 5.38 2.24
C ILE A 30 -0.89 6.56 3.14
N ALA A 31 -1.57 6.28 4.25
CA ALA A 31 -1.98 7.30 5.21
C ALA A 31 -0.76 8.08 5.71
N ASN A 32 0.31 7.39 6.12
CA ASN A 32 1.57 8.02 6.54
C ASN A 32 2.15 8.93 5.46
N CYS A 33 2.13 8.52 4.19
CA CYS A 33 2.61 9.36 3.09
C CYS A 33 1.78 10.64 2.89
N ILE A 34 0.47 10.58 3.14
CA ILE A 34 -0.44 11.73 3.05
C ILE A 34 -0.29 12.65 4.27
N PHE A 35 -0.26 12.08 5.47
CA PHE A 35 -0.11 12.84 6.72
C PHE A 35 1.23 13.58 6.79
N HIS A 36 2.30 12.96 6.33
CA HIS A 36 3.65 13.55 6.34
C HIS A 36 4.03 14.20 5.02
N ARG A 37 3.08 14.50 4.14
CA ARG A 37 3.37 15.19 2.88
C ARG A 37 3.81 16.63 3.18
N ASP A 38 4.93 17.04 2.59
CA ASP A 38 5.25 18.46 2.49
C ASP A 38 4.34 19.10 1.43
N TYR A 39 3.33 19.85 1.91
CA TYR A 39 2.36 20.55 1.06
C TYR A 39 2.92 21.82 0.40
N GLN A 40 4.13 22.27 0.77
CA GLN A 40 4.84 23.35 0.08
C GLN A 40 5.48 22.85 -1.22
N VAL A 41 5.83 21.56 -1.28
CA VAL A 41 6.38 20.92 -2.47
C VAL A 41 5.25 20.40 -3.36
N ARG A 42 5.25 20.84 -4.63
CA ARG A 42 4.22 20.42 -5.61
C ARG A 42 4.37 18.96 -6.07
N GLU A 43 5.43 18.28 -5.67
CA GLU A 43 5.64 16.88 -6.02
C GLU A 43 4.52 16.01 -5.41
N PRO A 44 3.89 15.13 -6.21
CA PRO A 44 2.88 14.21 -5.71
C PRO A 44 3.52 13.04 -4.97
N ILE A 45 2.73 12.37 -4.14
CA ILE A 45 3.09 11.04 -3.62
C ILE A 45 3.16 10.08 -4.81
N LYS A 46 4.26 9.34 -4.91
CA LYS A 46 4.47 8.36 -5.98
C LYS A 46 4.34 6.96 -5.40
N VAL A 47 3.58 6.11 -6.11
CA VAL A 47 3.39 4.71 -5.76
C VAL A 47 3.91 3.86 -6.91
N PHE A 48 4.94 3.05 -6.65
CA PHE A 48 5.48 2.11 -7.63
C PHE A 48 5.15 0.69 -7.19
N ILE A 49 4.48 -0.06 -8.05
CA ILE A 49 4.13 -1.46 -7.81
C ILE A 49 5.00 -2.31 -8.72
N HIS A 50 5.88 -3.10 -8.10
CA HIS A 50 6.82 -3.98 -8.80
C HIS A 50 6.43 -5.46 -8.65
N PRO A 51 7.07 -6.35 -9.44
CA PRO A 51 7.02 -7.79 -9.30
C PRO A 51 7.42 -8.37 -7.93
N ASP A 52 7.97 -7.59 -7.01
CA ASP A 52 8.51 -8.07 -5.74
C ASP A 52 8.28 -7.11 -4.57
N LYS A 53 7.92 -5.85 -4.85
CA LYS A 53 7.79 -4.79 -3.83
C LYS A 53 6.76 -3.72 -4.21
N ILE A 54 6.31 -2.97 -3.22
CA ILE A 54 5.60 -1.70 -3.40
C ILE A 54 6.49 -0.62 -2.80
N ILE A 55 6.75 0.45 -3.56
CA ILE A 55 7.51 1.62 -3.10
C ILE A 55 6.55 2.79 -3.01
N LEU A 56 6.45 3.37 -1.81
CA LEU A 56 5.76 4.62 -1.56
C LEU A 56 6.82 5.70 -1.36
N PHE A 57 6.77 6.74 -2.18
CA PHE A 57 7.70 7.87 -2.13
C PHE A 57 6.93 9.16 -1.87
N ASN A 58 7.40 9.90 -0.88
CA ASN A 58 6.90 11.21 -0.49
C ASN A 58 8.14 12.12 -0.30
N SER A 59 8.05 13.38 -0.74
CA SER A 59 9.14 14.36 -0.62
C SER A 59 9.17 15.09 0.73
N GLY A 60 8.44 14.57 1.71
CA GLY A 60 8.39 15.06 3.08
C GLY A 60 9.59 14.56 3.88
N GLY A 61 10.31 15.49 4.49
CA GLY A 61 11.45 15.18 5.33
C GLY A 61 11.04 14.49 6.64
N LEU A 62 11.99 13.77 7.24
CA LEU A 62 11.89 13.30 8.61
C LEU A 62 12.01 14.53 9.54
N ILE A 63 10.90 15.04 10.07
CA ILE A 63 10.97 16.09 11.11
C ILE A 63 11.44 15.41 12.40
N GLY A 64 12.74 15.57 12.74
CA GLY A 64 13.27 15.11 14.03
C GLY A 64 14.72 14.59 14.09
N LEU A 65 15.54 14.73 13.03
CA LEU A 65 16.99 14.53 13.09
C LEU A 65 17.74 15.78 12.63
#